data_AF-D6WTA2-F1
#
_entry.id   AF-D6WTA2-F1
#
_cell.length_a   1.000
_cell.length_b   1.000
_cell.length_c   1.000
_cell.angle_alpha   90.00
_cell.angle_beta   90.00
_cell.angle_gamma   90.00
#
_symmetry.space_group_name_H-M   'P 1'
#
loop_
_entity.id
_entity.type
_entity.pdbx_description
1 polymer ?
#
loop_
_entity_poly.entity_id
_entity_poly.type
_entity_poly.pdbx_seq_one_letter_code
_entity_poly.pdbx_strand_id
1 'polypeptide(L)'
;MEEYSPIESDLDVPTSPRQHFLSLDSGKDVDLIKTADENAIEKLLQALHDVDYTIKQKLEVVENLDITVQIVSFKIFEATHEFKKKIGLVKDERNRLLSSIENRSELSLILNDLDRKITELEKQLDEKIRTFNTEKIGLQEQAEAIIFQLDEDISLMQQKFEELKSELSFGKSNLYRVQIEAMNQKYTPSVEKYEENLHYYERLQLTGWRVEQSEVKLSELLEEQGLKFTPSGRLLTRTGSLLTFQEAQDKGYFKEVKVSLDKVFQFFKDRDKLRLPDRLPTPDADFSEICSTVESKMSSQDVKYLKQYVGKPLTLALAEITAKMPRDPIHYLGHYLFKYRYNQELEEVQKREIEELTQERKRLAQEKWKKFVEEEARNAVIEMILRAEQLAYENELKRIEEEQMLAQEEEEGGEEENAQMAELLEEARDKFE
;
A
#
# COMPACT_ATOMS: atom_id res chain seq x y z
N MET A 1 -55.98 -27.99 -7.08
CA MET A 1 -56.97 -28.83 -7.77
C MET A 1 -56.45 -29.05 -9.17
N GLU A 2 -55.73 -30.16 -9.36
CA GLU A 2 -55.50 -30.80 -10.65
C GLU A 2 -55.26 -32.28 -10.30
N GLU A 3 -56.26 -33.09 -10.64
CA GLU A 3 -56.38 -34.51 -10.29
C GLU A 3 -55.51 -35.34 -11.24
N TYR A 4 -54.59 -36.12 -10.69
CA TYR A 4 -53.85 -37.15 -11.42
C TYR A 4 -54.51 -38.51 -11.17
N SER A 5 -55.10 -39.07 -12.24
CA SER A 5 -55.61 -40.44 -12.29
C SER A 5 -54.47 -41.46 -12.44
N PRO A 6 -54.51 -42.61 -11.75
CA PRO A 6 -53.58 -43.70 -11.97
C PRO A 6 -54.09 -44.64 -13.08
N ILE A 7 -53.25 -44.89 -14.08
CA ILE A 7 -53.47 -45.91 -15.10
C ILE A 7 -52.71 -47.16 -14.66
N GLU A 8 -53.43 -48.12 -14.09
CA GLU A 8 -53.00 -49.51 -13.98
C GLU A 8 -53.02 -50.13 -15.38
N SER A 9 -51.89 -50.67 -15.81
CA SER A 9 -51.82 -51.54 -16.98
C SER A 9 -51.07 -52.81 -16.60
N ASP A 10 -51.86 -53.86 -16.40
CA ASP A 10 -51.43 -55.24 -16.40
C ASP A 10 -50.79 -55.57 -17.76
N LEU A 11 -49.51 -55.91 -17.73
CA LEU A 11 -48.79 -56.45 -18.88
C LEU A 11 -48.16 -57.78 -18.47
N ASP A 12 -48.70 -58.83 -19.11
CA ASP A 12 -48.29 -60.22 -19.03
C ASP A 12 -46.77 -60.42 -19.10
N VAL A 13 -46.28 -61.23 -18.17
CA VAL A 13 -44.90 -61.70 -18.09
C VAL A 13 -44.70 -62.84 -19.11
N PRO A 14 -43.84 -62.70 -20.13
CA PRO A 14 -43.41 -63.83 -20.92
C PRO A 14 -42.28 -64.57 -20.19
N THR A 15 -42.59 -65.77 -19.71
CA THR A 15 -41.62 -66.79 -19.28
C THR A 15 -40.54 -67.00 -20.35
N SER A 16 -39.32 -66.54 -20.07
CA SER A 16 -38.16 -66.77 -20.92
C SER A 16 -37.54 -68.17 -20.74
N PRO A 17 -36.87 -68.71 -21.76
CA PRO A 17 -36.33 -70.08 -21.76
C PRO A 17 -35.06 -70.16 -20.91
N ARG A 18 -34.94 -71.23 -20.12
CA ARG A 18 -33.70 -71.68 -19.48
C ARG A 18 -32.59 -71.80 -20.52
N GLN A 19 -31.68 -70.83 -20.56
CA GLN A 19 -30.41 -70.95 -21.27
C GLN A 19 -29.41 -71.66 -20.38
N HIS A 20 -28.82 -72.73 -20.91
CA HIS A 20 -27.73 -73.48 -20.30
C HIS A 20 -26.51 -72.57 -20.12
N PHE A 21 -26.16 -72.33 -18.86
CA PHE A 21 -24.90 -71.70 -18.45
C PHE A 21 -23.74 -72.64 -18.80
N LEU A 22 -23.03 -72.34 -19.88
CA LEU A 22 -21.69 -72.86 -20.11
C LEU A 22 -20.76 -72.11 -19.16
N SER A 23 -20.32 -72.79 -18.11
CA SER A 23 -19.25 -72.35 -17.21
C SER A 23 -17.93 -72.34 -17.98
N LEU A 24 -17.68 -71.28 -18.74
CA LEU A 24 -16.36 -70.99 -19.27
C LEU A 24 -15.49 -70.49 -18.12
N ASP A 25 -14.48 -71.29 -17.79
CA ASP A 25 -13.42 -70.98 -16.83
C ASP A 25 -12.48 -69.89 -17.44
N SER A 26 -12.99 -68.66 -17.55
CA SER A 26 -12.31 -67.49 -18.12
C SER A 26 -11.59 -66.64 -17.06
N GLY A 27 -11.44 -67.16 -15.84
CA GLY A 27 -11.02 -66.40 -14.66
C GLY A 27 -9.57 -65.91 -14.64
N LYS A 28 -8.71 -66.27 -15.61
CA LYS A 28 -7.27 -65.91 -15.58
C LYS A 28 -6.86 -64.77 -16.51
N ASP A 29 -7.59 -64.53 -17.60
CA ASP A 29 -7.22 -63.45 -18.55
C ASP A 29 -7.86 -62.09 -18.22
N VAL A 30 -8.87 -62.09 -17.34
CA VAL A 30 -9.57 -60.85 -16.90
C VAL A 30 -8.73 -60.04 -15.89
N ASP A 31 -7.75 -60.65 -15.23
CA ASP A 31 -6.91 -59.97 -14.24
C ASP A 31 -5.67 -59.29 -14.83
N LEU A 32 -5.21 -59.70 -16.03
CA LEU A 32 -4.00 -59.15 -16.65
C LEU A 32 -4.24 -57.79 -17.34
N ILE A 33 -5.38 -57.61 -18.02
CA ILE A 33 -5.69 -56.38 -18.76
C ILE A 33 -5.98 -55.20 -17.81
N LYS A 34 -6.44 -55.46 -16.58
CA LYS A 34 -6.73 -54.41 -15.58
C LYS A 34 -5.50 -53.68 -15.04
N THR A 35 -4.32 -54.27 -15.13
CA THR A 35 -3.13 -53.75 -14.42
C THR A 35 -2.40 -52.62 -15.16
N ALA A 36 -2.50 -52.55 -16.48
CA ALA A 36 -1.78 -51.56 -17.27
C ALA A 36 -2.40 -50.16 -17.14
N ASP A 37 -3.72 -50.06 -17.34
CA ASP A 37 -4.46 -48.79 -17.30
C ASP A 37 -4.52 -48.23 -15.87
N GLU A 38 -4.66 -49.09 -14.85
CA GLU A 38 -4.63 -48.66 -13.44
C GLU A 38 -3.27 -48.05 -13.06
N ASN A 39 -2.17 -48.62 -13.54
CA ASN A 39 -0.82 -48.10 -13.28
C ASN A 39 -0.60 -46.74 -13.95
N ALA A 40 -1.16 -46.53 -15.15
CA ALA A 40 -1.11 -45.22 -15.82
C ALA A 40 -1.87 -44.14 -15.03
N ILE A 41 -3.08 -44.46 -14.55
CA ILE A 41 -3.88 -43.56 -13.72
C ILE A 41 -3.17 -43.25 -12.40
N GLU A 42 -2.61 -44.25 -11.73
CA GLU A 42 -1.88 -44.05 -10.46
C GLU A 42 -0.63 -43.18 -10.64
N LYS A 43 0.10 -43.34 -11.75
CA LYS A 43 1.23 -42.47 -12.10
C LYS A 43 0.80 -41.01 -12.34
N LEU A 44 -0.33 -40.78 -13.02
CA LEU A 44 -0.87 -39.44 -13.26
C LEU A 44 -1.34 -38.79 -11.95
N LEU A 45 -1.98 -39.56 -11.07
CA LEU A 45 -2.37 -39.08 -9.74
C LEU A 45 -1.16 -38.70 -8.88
N GLN A 46 -0.08 -39.50 -8.93
CA GLN A 46 1.16 -39.15 -8.24
C GLN A 46 1.78 -37.87 -8.82
N ALA A 47 1.83 -37.74 -10.15
CA ALA A 47 2.35 -36.53 -10.79
C ALA A 47 1.52 -35.28 -10.42
N LEU A 48 0.19 -35.39 -10.39
CA LEU A 48 -0.69 -34.31 -9.92
C LEU A 48 -0.47 -33.98 -8.45
N HIS A 49 -0.24 -34.98 -7.61
CA HIS A 49 0.11 -34.76 -6.21
C HIS A 49 1.42 -33.97 -6.05
N ASP A 50 2.45 -34.34 -6.81
CA ASP A 50 3.76 -33.68 -6.76
C ASP A 50 3.69 -32.23 -7.23
N VAL A 51 2.90 -31.95 -8.29
CA VAL A 51 2.66 -30.58 -8.78
C VAL A 51 1.83 -29.77 -7.77
N ASP A 52 0.73 -30.33 -7.23
CA ASP A 52 -0.09 -29.68 -6.20
C ASP A 52 0.75 -29.33 -4.95
N TYR A 53 1.63 -30.24 -4.52
CA TYR A 53 2.55 -30.00 -3.42
C TYR A 53 3.52 -28.85 -3.74
N THR A 54 4.08 -28.83 -4.95
CA THR A 54 5.01 -27.78 -5.39
C THR A 54 4.33 -26.41 -5.43
N ILE A 55 3.11 -26.32 -5.97
CA ILE A 55 2.30 -25.10 -5.99
C ILE A 55 2.06 -24.60 -4.56
N LYS A 56 1.67 -25.49 -3.62
CA LYS A 56 1.45 -25.13 -2.21
C LYS A 56 2.72 -24.59 -1.53
N GLN A 57 3.87 -25.20 -1.77
CA GLN A 57 5.15 -24.72 -1.24
C GLN A 57 5.50 -23.32 -1.78
N LYS A 58 5.33 -23.10 -3.09
CA LYS A 58 5.56 -21.79 -3.71
C LYS A 58 4.58 -20.73 -3.21
N LEU A 59 3.31 -21.08 -3.00
CA LEU A 59 2.30 -20.19 -2.40
C LEU A 59 2.68 -19.76 -0.99
N GLU A 60 3.17 -20.68 -0.13
CA GLU A 60 3.67 -20.34 1.21
C GLU A 60 4.83 -19.32 1.12
N VAL A 61 5.71 -19.46 0.12
CA VAL A 61 6.80 -18.51 -0.10
C VAL A 61 6.29 -17.14 -0.55
N VAL A 62 5.36 -17.07 -1.51
CA VAL A 62 4.77 -15.80 -1.97
C VAL A 62 4.08 -15.07 -0.83
N GLU A 63 3.33 -15.78 -0.01
CA GLU A 63 2.65 -15.21 1.16
C GLU A 63 3.65 -14.63 2.17
N ASN A 64 4.73 -15.37 2.45
CA ASN A 64 5.81 -14.92 3.32
C ASN A 64 6.54 -13.68 2.77
N LEU A 65 6.75 -13.61 1.45
CA LEU A 65 7.32 -12.44 0.79
C LEU A 65 6.38 -11.22 0.89
N ASP A 66 5.08 -11.40 0.69
CA ASP A 66 4.10 -10.32 0.83
C ASP A 66 4.07 -9.76 2.25
N ILE A 67 4.05 -10.64 3.26
CA ILE A 67 4.17 -10.24 4.68
C ILE A 67 5.46 -9.44 4.91
N THR A 68 6.58 -9.86 4.33
CA THR A 68 7.86 -9.16 4.47
C THR A 68 7.83 -7.79 3.80
N VAL A 69 7.22 -7.66 2.62
CA VAL A 69 7.01 -6.39 1.92
C VAL A 69 6.15 -5.43 2.76
N GLN A 70 5.12 -5.94 3.44
CA GLN A 70 4.30 -5.14 4.36
C GLN A 70 5.12 -4.66 5.56
N ILE A 71 5.95 -5.52 6.16
CA ILE A 71 6.86 -5.14 7.25
C ILE A 71 7.84 -4.05 6.81
N VAL A 72 8.46 -4.16 5.63
CA VAL A 72 9.36 -3.12 5.10
C VAL A 72 8.61 -1.81 4.86
N SER A 73 7.38 -1.89 4.36
CA SER A 73 6.52 -0.70 4.18
C SER A 73 6.22 -0.02 5.53
N PHE A 74 6.03 -0.80 6.59
CA PHE A 74 5.87 -0.28 7.94
C PHE A 74 7.14 0.40 8.47
N LYS A 75 8.33 -0.17 8.23
CA LYS A 75 9.61 0.45 8.59
C LYS A 75 9.79 1.82 7.93
N ILE A 76 9.38 1.96 6.66
CA ILE A 76 9.39 3.25 5.94
C ILE A 76 8.46 4.26 6.63
N PHE A 77 7.25 3.85 6.97
CA PHE A 77 6.28 4.69 7.68
C PHE A 77 6.84 5.15 9.04
N GLU A 78 7.41 4.23 9.81
CA GLU A 78 7.98 4.52 11.12
C GLU A 78 9.16 5.50 11.02
N ALA A 79 10.10 5.27 10.11
CA ALA A 79 11.23 6.17 9.88
C ALA A 79 10.75 7.59 9.54
N THR A 80 9.72 7.69 8.70
CA THR A 80 9.09 8.97 8.32
C THR A 80 8.43 9.64 9.54
N HIS A 81 7.74 8.88 10.37
CA HIS A 81 7.09 9.40 11.58
C HIS A 81 8.12 9.87 12.63
N GLU A 82 9.18 9.09 12.87
CA GLU A 82 10.26 9.45 13.78
C GLU A 82 10.95 10.74 13.33
N PHE A 83 11.23 10.86 12.02
CA PHE A 83 11.75 12.09 11.43
C PHE A 83 10.81 13.27 11.65
N LYS A 84 9.51 13.12 11.37
CA LYS A 84 8.49 14.16 11.61
C LYS A 84 8.48 14.65 13.06
N LYS A 85 8.68 13.74 14.03
CA LYS A 85 8.78 14.11 15.44
C LYS A 85 10.07 14.90 15.73
N LYS A 86 11.23 14.43 15.26
CA LYS A 86 12.53 15.09 15.48
C LYS A 86 12.58 16.47 14.83
N ILE A 87 12.12 16.59 13.58
CA ILE A 87 12.07 17.86 12.86
C ILE A 87 11.11 18.85 13.52
N GLY A 88 10.00 18.37 14.09
CA GLY A 88 9.08 19.19 14.88
C GLY A 88 9.80 19.84 16.06
N LEU A 89 10.52 19.05 16.88
CA LEU A 89 11.27 19.57 18.02
C LEU A 89 12.32 20.61 17.63
N VAL A 90 13.08 20.36 16.55
CA VAL A 90 14.10 21.30 16.06
C VAL A 90 13.45 22.60 15.54
N LYS A 91 12.29 22.50 14.88
CA LYS A 91 11.54 23.68 14.41
C LYS A 91 10.94 24.47 15.58
N ASP A 92 10.44 23.81 16.61
CA ASP A 92 9.91 24.45 17.80
C ASP A 92 11.02 25.17 18.57
N GLU A 93 12.21 24.56 18.69
CA GLU A 93 13.42 25.17 19.25
C GLU A 93 13.83 26.41 18.45
N ARG A 94 13.85 26.31 17.12
CA ARG A 94 14.12 27.45 16.21
C ARG A 94 13.14 28.59 16.45
N ASN A 95 11.84 28.30 16.51
CA ASN A 95 10.80 29.31 16.72
C ASN A 95 10.90 29.96 18.10
N ARG A 96 11.26 29.20 19.13
CA ARG A 96 11.50 29.72 20.48
C ARG A 96 12.70 30.66 20.56
N LEU A 97 13.77 30.38 19.81
CA LEU A 97 14.95 31.25 19.77
C LEU A 97 14.67 32.54 19.00
N LEU A 98 13.89 32.45 17.91
CA LEU A 98 13.44 33.61 17.14
C LEU A 98 12.62 34.60 17.98
N SER A 99 11.88 34.12 18.99
CA SER A 99 11.10 34.99 19.88
C SER A 99 11.84 35.48 21.13
N SER A 100 13.00 34.91 21.47
CA SER A 100 13.65 35.15 22.77
C SER A 100 14.96 35.94 22.74
N ILE A 101 15.65 36.04 21.59
CA ILE A 101 17.01 36.60 21.54
C ILE A 101 17.02 37.98 20.88
N GLU A 102 17.44 39.01 21.63
CA GLU A 102 17.61 40.38 21.14
C GLU A 102 18.92 40.57 20.36
N ASN A 103 19.97 39.80 20.68
CA ASN A 103 21.26 39.88 20.02
C ASN A 103 21.24 39.17 18.65
N ARG A 104 21.14 39.96 17.57
CA ARG A 104 21.04 39.46 16.20
C ARG A 104 22.22 38.62 15.73
N SER A 105 23.43 38.89 16.24
CA SER A 105 24.66 38.23 15.77
C SER A 105 24.77 36.78 16.24
N GLU A 106 24.53 36.55 17.54
CA GLU A 106 24.49 35.22 18.14
C GLU A 106 23.32 34.38 17.62
N LEU A 107 22.15 35.01 17.45
CA LEU A 107 20.98 34.35 16.88
C LEU A 107 21.26 33.80 15.48
N SER A 108 21.97 34.55 14.63
CA SER A 108 22.30 34.09 13.28
C SER A 108 23.18 32.83 13.27
N LEU A 109 24.13 32.71 14.20
CA LEU A 109 24.97 31.52 14.30
C LEU A 109 24.15 30.30 14.74
N ILE A 110 23.31 30.45 15.76
CA ILE A 110 22.48 29.36 16.27
C ILE A 110 21.45 28.90 15.22
N LEU A 111 20.85 29.82 14.48
CA LEU A 111 19.92 29.48 13.40
C LEU A 111 20.59 28.69 12.28
N ASN A 112 21.82 29.06 11.89
CA ASN A 112 22.59 28.30 10.90
C ASN A 112 22.89 26.87 11.38
N ASP A 113 23.21 26.69 12.66
CA ASP A 113 23.44 25.36 13.24
C ASP A 113 22.16 24.51 13.26
N LEU A 114 21.00 25.11 13.57
CA LEU A 114 19.71 24.42 13.51
C LEU A 114 19.32 24.05 12.08
N ASP A 115 19.52 24.95 11.11
CA ASP A 115 19.26 24.65 9.69
C ASP A 115 20.17 23.53 9.20
N ARG A 116 21.45 23.52 9.60
CA ARG A 116 22.38 22.40 9.32
C ARG A 116 21.88 21.08 9.94
N LYS A 117 21.39 21.11 11.19
CA LYS A 117 20.81 19.93 11.86
C LYS A 117 19.56 19.43 11.16
N ILE A 118 18.72 20.32 10.63
CA ILE A 118 17.56 19.97 9.80
C ILE A 118 18.01 19.24 8.54
N THR A 119 18.96 19.82 7.78
CA THR A 119 19.48 19.20 6.54
C THR A 119 20.11 17.84 6.80
N GLU A 120 20.84 17.68 7.91
CA GLU A 120 21.44 16.39 8.27
C GLU A 120 20.37 15.34 8.61
N LEU A 121 19.31 15.71 9.35
CA LEU A 121 18.18 14.81 9.63
C LEU A 121 17.43 14.41 8.35
N GLU A 122 17.25 15.35 7.40
CA GLU A 122 16.61 15.08 6.10
C GLU A 122 17.44 14.09 5.28
N LYS A 123 18.76 14.30 5.21
CA LYS A 123 19.67 13.38 4.53
C LYS A 123 19.65 11.98 5.14
N GLN A 124 19.63 11.87 6.47
CA GLN A 124 19.55 10.59 7.17
C GLN A 124 18.22 9.86 6.91
N LEU A 125 17.10 10.59 6.83
CA LEU A 125 15.82 10.00 6.46
C LEU A 125 15.85 9.49 5.01
N ASP A 126 16.32 10.32 4.07
CA ASP A 126 16.40 9.96 2.66
C ASP A 126 17.23 8.71 2.42
N GLU A 127 18.37 8.59 3.11
CA GLU A 127 19.21 7.39 3.06
C GLU A 127 18.48 6.16 3.57
N LYS A 128 17.82 6.24 4.74
CA LYS A 128 17.02 5.13 5.30
C LYS A 128 15.87 4.72 4.38
N ILE A 129 15.11 5.68 3.85
CA ILE A 129 13.99 5.42 2.93
C ILE A 129 14.50 4.75 1.65
N ARG A 130 15.63 5.21 1.10
CA ARG A 130 16.25 4.57 -0.07
C ARG A 130 16.62 3.12 0.22
N THR A 131 17.29 2.84 1.34
CA THR A 131 17.65 1.47 1.72
C THR A 131 16.42 0.56 1.82
N PHE A 132 15.37 0.99 2.53
CA PHE A 132 14.15 0.20 2.66
C PHE A 132 13.40 0.04 1.33
N ASN A 133 13.39 1.06 0.47
CA ASN A 133 12.78 0.94 -0.86
C ASN A 133 13.54 -0.05 -1.75
N THR A 134 14.88 -0.05 -1.70
CA THR A 134 15.68 -1.04 -2.43
C THR A 134 15.41 -2.46 -1.92
N GLU A 135 15.32 -2.66 -0.60
CA GLU A 135 14.92 -3.94 0.00
C GLU A 135 13.52 -4.36 -0.46
N LYS A 136 12.55 -3.45 -0.40
CA LYS A 136 11.17 -3.68 -0.83
C LYS A 136 11.08 -4.10 -2.30
N ILE A 137 11.74 -3.38 -3.20
CA ILE A 137 11.76 -3.68 -4.64
C ILE A 137 12.37 -5.07 -4.86
N GLY A 138 13.49 -5.39 -4.21
CA GLY A 138 14.12 -6.71 -4.36
C GLY A 138 13.24 -7.88 -3.88
N LEU A 139 12.43 -7.66 -2.84
CA LEU A 139 11.44 -8.66 -2.38
C LEU A 139 10.27 -8.80 -3.37
N GLN A 140 9.81 -7.69 -3.96
CA GLN A 140 8.75 -7.71 -4.98
C GLN A 140 9.21 -8.43 -6.25
N GLU A 141 10.42 -8.18 -6.73
CA GLU A 141 11.01 -8.89 -7.88
C GLU A 141 11.12 -10.40 -7.61
N GLN A 142 11.47 -10.80 -6.38
CA GLN A 142 11.48 -12.21 -5.99
C GLN A 142 10.08 -12.82 -6.00
N ALA A 143 9.07 -12.11 -5.50
CA ALA A 143 7.69 -12.57 -5.51
C ALA A 143 7.17 -12.75 -6.95
N GLU A 144 7.42 -11.77 -7.82
CA GLU A 144 7.07 -11.83 -9.25
C GLU A 144 7.73 -13.01 -9.95
N ALA A 145 8.99 -13.31 -9.64
CA ALA A 145 9.69 -14.46 -10.21
C ALA A 145 9.06 -15.81 -9.79
N ILE A 146 8.56 -15.92 -8.56
CA ILE A 146 7.89 -17.14 -8.08
C ILE A 146 6.47 -17.24 -8.64
N ILE A 147 5.76 -16.12 -8.74
CA ILE A 147 4.44 -16.04 -9.39
C ILE A 147 4.51 -16.55 -10.83
N PHE A 148 5.52 -16.13 -11.59
CA PHE A 148 5.71 -16.64 -12.95
C PHE A 148 5.86 -18.16 -13.00
N GLN A 149 6.58 -18.75 -12.03
CA GLN A 149 6.72 -20.21 -11.94
C GLN A 149 5.45 -20.91 -11.47
N LEU A 150 4.62 -20.24 -10.67
CA LEU A 150 3.32 -20.74 -10.28
C LEU A 150 2.36 -20.82 -11.48
N ASP A 151 2.41 -19.83 -12.39
CA ASP A 151 1.64 -19.87 -13.64
C ASP A 151 2.05 -21.07 -14.52
N GLU A 152 3.34 -21.37 -14.60
CA GLU A 152 3.87 -22.55 -15.30
C GLU A 152 3.41 -23.87 -14.63
N ASP A 153 3.48 -23.96 -13.30
CA ASP A 153 3.05 -25.14 -12.57
C ASP A 153 1.52 -25.38 -12.67
N ILE A 154 0.69 -24.32 -12.63
CA ILE A 154 -0.76 -24.44 -12.87
C ILE A 154 -1.01 -24.99 -14.27
N SER A 155 -0.33 -24.45 -15.28
CA SER A 155 -0.48 -24.91 -16.67
C SER A 155 -0.12 -26.39 -16.80
N LEU A 156 0.96 -26.82 -16.13
CA LEU A 156 1.34 -28.22 -16.05
C LEU A 156 0.28 -29.07 -15.32
N MET A 157 -0.28 -28.57 -14.23
CA MET A 157 -1.34 -29.24 -13.47
C MET A 157 -2.60 -29.43 -14.33
N GLN A 158 -3.02 -28.38 -15.05
CA GLN A 158 -4.13 -28.42 -16.01
C GLN A 158 -3.91 -29.49 -17.08
N GLN A 159 -2.72 -29.51 -17.70
CA GLN A 159 -2.37 -30.53 -18.68
C GLN A 159 -2.46 -31.94 -18.10
N LYS A 160 -1.85 -32.18 -16.92
CA LYS A 160 -1.86 -33.51 -16.27
C LYS A 160 -3.26 -33.94 -15.85
N PHE A 161 -4.11 -32.99 -15.48
CA PHE A 161 -5.49 -33.24 -15.11
C PHE A 161 -6.35 -33.63 -16.32
N GLU A 162 -6.15 -33.00 -17.48
CA GLU A 162 -6.81 -33.38 -18.73
C GLU A 162 -6.31 -34.73 -19.28
N GLU A 163 -5.01 -35.03 -19.12
CA GLU A 163 -4.45 -36.37 -19.38
C GLU A 163 -5.15 -37.43 -18.51
N LEU A 164 -5.32 -37.15 -17.20
CA LEU A 164 -6.04 -38.04 -16.28
C LEU A 164 -7.51 -38.23 -16.67
N LYS A 165 -8.22 -37.15 -17.02
CA LYS A 165 -9.62 -37.22 -17.48
C LYS A 165 -9.75 -38.07 -18.75
N SER A 166 -8.83 -37.90 -19.69
CA SER A 166 -8.77 -38.67 -20.94
C SER A 166 -8.53 -40.16 -20.68
N GLU A 167 -7.57 -40.49 -19.82
CA GLU A 167 -7.23 -41.88 -19.47
C GLU A 167 -8.38 -42.57 -18.72
N LEU A 168 -9.04 -41.87 -17.80
CA LEU A 168 -10.23 -42.38 -17.11
C LEU A 168 -11.41 -42.60 -18.06
N SER A 169 -11.61 -41.71 -19.04
CA SER A 169 -12.67 -41.87 -20.05
C SER A 169 -12.38 -43.06 -20.96
N PHE A 170 -11.13 -43.21 -21.40
CA PHE A 170 -10.68 -44.36 -22.19
C PHE A 170 -10.87 -45.68 -21.42
N GLY A 171 -10.42 -45.74 -20.16
CA GLY A 171 -10.61 -46.91 -19.29
C GLY A 171 -12.08 -47.28 -19.12
N LYS A 172 -12.97 -46.29 -18.91
CA LYS A 172 -14.42 -46.53 -18.78
C LYS A 172 -15.04 -47.12 -20.04
N SER A 173 -14.57 -46.73 -21.23
CA SER A 173 -15.14 -47.22 -22.50
C SER A 173 -14.95 -48.73 -22.72
N ASN A 174 -13.97 -49.33 -22.06
CA ASN A 174 -13.60 -50.74 -22.22
C ASN A 174 -14.11 -51.64 -21.08
N LEU A 175 -14.80 -51.09 -20.08
CA LEU A 175 -15.20 -51.79 -18.86
C LEU A 175 -16.69 -52.10 -18.80
N TYR A 176 -17.04 -53.19 -18.10
CA TYR A 176 -18.43 -53.48 -17.76
C TYR A 176 -18.96 -52.52 -16.69
N ARG A 177 -20.28 -52.33 -16.64
CA ARG A 177 -20.95 -51.41 -15.69
C ARG A 177 -20.47 -51.55 -14.23
N VAL A 178 -20.34 -52.78 -13.73
CA VAL A 178 -19.88 -53.05 -12.34
C VAL A 178 -18.44 -52.57 -12.11
N GLN A 179 -17.57 -52.67 -13.11
CA GLN A 179 -16.18 -52.22 -13.03
C GLN A 179 -16.09 -50.69 -13.12
N ILE A 180 -16.96 -50.05 -13.91
CA ILE A 180 -17.08 -48.58 -13.97
C ILE A 180 -17.47 -48.02 -12.60
N GLU A 181 -18.42 -48.64 -11.91
CA GLU A 181 -18.84 -48.23 -10.56
C GLU A 181 -17.69 -48.33 -9.56
N ALA A 182 -16.93 -49.44 -9.57
CA ALA A 182 -15.74 -49.60 -8.72
C ALA A 182 -14.63 -48.58 -9.05
N MET A 183 -14.38 -48.30 -10.33
CA MET A 183 -13.39 -47.32 -10.78
C MET A 183 -13.78 -45.90 -10.35
N ASN A 184 -15.06 -45.52 -10.51
CA ASN A 184 -15.57 -44.24 -10.03
C ASN A 184 -15.41 -44.13 -8.51
N GLN A 185 -15.78 -45.18 -7.76
CA GLN A 185 -15.63 -45.17 -6.30
C GLN A 185 -14.17 -45.00 -5.86
N LYS A 186 -13.21 -45.57 -6.61
CA LYS A 186 -11.77 -45.46 -6.31
C LYS A 186 -11.21 -44.07 -6.63
N TYR A 187 -11.53 -43.50 -7.80
CA TYR A 187 -10.81 -42.32 -8.31
C TYR A 187 -11.60 -41.00 -8.28
N THR A 188 -12.93 -41.03 -8.25
CA THR A 188 -13.76 -39.81 -8.23
C THR A 188 -13.38 -38.85 -7.11
N PRO A 189 -13.14 -39.27 -5.85
CA PRO A 189 -12.77 -38.34 -4.77
C PRO A 189 -11.45 -37.60 -5.04
N SER A 190 -10.48 -38.27 -5.69
CA SER A 190 -9.21 -37.63 -6.05
C SER A 190 -9.39 -36.65 -7.21
N VAL A 191 -10.20 -37.01 -8.21
CA VAL A 191 -10.51 -36.12 -9.36
C VAL A 191 -11.21 -34.86 -8.87
N GLU A 192 -12.25 -34.99 -8.05
CA GLU A 192 -12.98 -33.86 -7.47
C GLU A 192 -12.05 -32.94 -6.66
N LYS A 193 -11.19 -33.52 -5.81
CA LYS A 193 -10.19 -32.75 -5.05
C LYS A 193 -9.25 -31.94 -5.95
N TYR A 194 -8.73 -32.53 -7.03
CA TYR A 194 -7.83 -31.80 -7.93
C TYR A 194 -8.55 -30.74 -8.76
N GLU A 195 -9.82 -30.98 -9.12
CA GLU A 195 -10.67 -29.97 -9.78
C GLU A 195 -10.92 -28.77 -8.86
N GLU A 196 -11.25 -29.01 -7.59
CA GLU A 196 -11.41 -27.97 -6.57
C GLU A 196 -10.12 -27.16 -6.36
N ASN A 197 -8.99 -27.85 -6.23
CA ASN A 197 -7.66 -27.22 -6.12
C ASN A 197 -7.38 -26.33 -7.34
N LEU A 198 -7.66 -26.81 -8.55
CA LEU A 198 -7.39 -26.09 -9.79
C LEU A 198 -8.24 -24.82 -9.89
N HIS A 199 -9.53 -24.91 -9.56
CA HIS A 199 -10.41 -23.75 -9.46
C HIS A 199 -9.96 -22.75 -8.39
N TYR A 200 -9.42 -23.23 -7.27
CA TYR A 200 -8.84 -22.37 -6.24
C TYR A 200 -7.61 -21.62 -6.78
N TYR A 201 -6.71 -22.32 -7.49
CA TYR A 201 -5.51 -21.71 -8.08
C TYR A 201 -5.84 -20.73 -9.21
N GLU A 202 -6.81 -21.03 -10.08
CA GLU A 202 -7.29 -20.11 -11.11
C GLU A 202 -7.87 -18.83 -10.50
N ARG A 203 -8.62 -18.96 -9.39
CA ARG A 203 -9.12 -17.80 -8.67
C ARG A 203 -7.99 -16.94 -8.12
N LEU A 204 -6.97 -17.56 -7.53
CA LEU A 204 -5.77 -16.84 -7.05
C LEU A 204 -5.03 -16.14 -8.19
N GLN A 205 -4.92 -16.78 -9.35
CA GLN A 205 -4.29 -16.19 -10.53
C GLN A 205 -5.06 -14.93 -10.98
N LEU A 206 -6.40 -14.97 -10.98
CA LEU A 206 -7.26 -13.83 -11.32
C LEU A 206 -7.16 -12.66 -10.31
N THR A 207 -6.87 -12.94 -9.03
CA THR A 207 -6.65 -11.90 -8.02
C THR A 207 -5.21 -11.40 -7.96
N GLY A 208 -4.36 -11.82 -8.90
CA GLY A 208 -2.94 -11.44 -8.95
C GLY A 208 -2.13 -12.05 -7.83
N TRP A 209 -2.48 -13.28 -7.41
CA TRP A 209 -1.83 -14.03 -6.35
C TRP A 209 -1.84 -13.35 -4.98
N ARG A 210 -2.71 -12.35 -4.81
CA ARG A 210 -2.98 -11.76 -3.50
C ARG A 210 -3.69 -12.80 -2.67
N VAL A 211 -2.95 -13.35 -1.71
CA VAL A 211 -3.56 -14.12 -0.63
C VAL A 211 -4.44 -13.14 0.13
N GLU A 212 -5.77 -13.27 -0.01
CA GLU A 212 -6.78 -12.36 0.60
C GLU A 212 -6.64 -12.21 2.12
N GLN A 213 -5.73 -12.99 2.73
CA GLN A 213 -5.51 -13.08 4.15
C GLN A 213 -4.09 -12.67 4.58
N SER A 214 -3.23 -12.10 3.74
CA SER A 214 -1.86 -11.75 4.20
C SER A 214 -1.87 -10.70 5.32
N GLU A 215 -2.76 -9.70 5.26
CA GLU A 215 -2.96 -8.71 6.34
C GLU A 215 -3.57 -9.35 7.60
N VAL A 216 -4.50 -10.29 7.41
CA VAL A 216 -5.16 -11.02 8.51
C VAL A 216 -4.14 -11.91 9.20
N LYS A 217 -3.35 -12.66 8.44
CA LYS A 217 -2.29 -13.54 8.94
C LYS A 217 -1.16 -12.77 9.60
N LEU A 218 -0.78 -11.61 9.06
CA LEU A 218 0.16 -10.71 9.74
C LEU A 218 -0.44 -10.25 11.09
N SER A 219 -1.73 -9.92 11.12
CA SER A 219 -2.42 -9.54 12.35
C SER A 219 -2.49 -10.70 13.34
N GLU A 220 -2.80 -11.91 12.90
CA GLU A 220 -2.82 -13.14 13.71
C GLU A 220 -1.43 -13.45 14.28
N LEU A 221 -0.38 -13.42 13.44
CA LEU A 221 1.00 -13.61 13.86
C LEU A 221 1.44 -12.58 14.92
N LEU A 222 0.97 -11.34 14.80
CA LEU A 222 1.21 -10.31 15.81
C LEU A 222 0.42 -10.57 17.07
N GLU A 223 -0.86 -10.95 16.97
CA GLU A 223 -1.73 -11.23 18.11
C GLU A 223 -1.24 -12.45 18.92
N GLU A 224 -0.71 -13.48 18.25
CA GLU A 224 -0.01 -14.62 18.86
C GLU A 224 1.15 -14.15 19.73
N GLN A 225 1.93 -13.20 19.23
CA GLN A 225 3.04 -12.55 19.94
C GLN A 225 2.57 -11.46 20.93
N GLY A 226 1.26 -11.26 21.07
CA GLY A 226 0.65 -10.30 21.98
C GLY A 226 0.82 -8.84 21.55
N LEU A 227 0.91 -8.61 20.25
CA LEU A 227 1.02 -7.31 19.59
C LEU A 227 -0.21 -7.05 18.71
N LYS A 228 -0.58 -5.78 18.57
CA LYS A 228 -1.64 -5.34 17.66
C LYS A 228 -1.26 -4.03 16.98
N PHE A 229 -1.56 -3.88 15.69
CA PHE A 229 -1.34 -2.60 15.01
C PHE A 229 -2.30 -1.52 15.49
N THR A 230 -1.78 -0.32 15.71
CA THR A 230 -2.58 0.89 15.90
C THR A 230 -2.69 1.69 14.60
N PRO A 231 -3.74 2.53 14.44
CA PRO A 231 -3.84 3.45 13.29
C PRO A 231 -2.67 4.45 13.19
N SER A 232 -1.96 4.67 14.30
CA SER A 232 -0.77 5.51 14.35
C SER A 232 0.51 4.82 13.86
N GLY A 233 0.40 3.56 13.40
CA GLY A 233 1.54 2.75 12.98
C GLY A 233 2.49 2.42 14.13
N ARG A 234 1.94 2.13 15.32
CA ARG A 234 2.67 1.57 16.46
C ARG A 234 2.12 0.20 16.82
N LEU A 235 2.88 -0.54 17.61
CA LEU A 235 2.49 -1.85 18.11
C LEU A 235 1.96 -1.71 19.53
N LEU A 236 0.72 -2.14 19.76
CA LEU A 236 0.09 -2.19 21.07
C LEU A 236 0.32 -3.57 21.68
N THR A 237 1.02 -3.62 22.81
CA THR A 237 1.20 -4.85 23.59
C THR A 237 -0.07 -5.25 24.35
N ARG A 238 -0.20 -6.51 24.77
CA ARG A 238 -1.28 -6.97 25.68
C ARG A 238 -1.36 -6.17 26.99
N THR A 239 -0.27 -5.56 27.44
CA THR A 239 -0.22 -4.69 28.63
C THR A 239 -0.68 -3.25 28.35
N GLY A 240 -1.05 -2.92 27.12
CA GLY A 240 -1.46 -1.58 26.70
C GLY A 240 -0.30 -0.62 26.41
N SER A 241 0.94 -1.10 26.42
CA SER A 241 2.11 -0.28 26.09
C SER A 241 2.26 -0.15 24.58
N LEU A 242 2.44 1.09 24.10
CA LEU A 242 2.74 1.39 22.70
C LEU A 242 4.24 1.29 22.45
N LEU A 243 4.63 0.46 21.49
CA LEU A 243 6.02 0.22 21.09
C LEU A 243 6.24 0.64 19.64
N THR A 244 7.47 1.09 19.37
CA THR A 244 8.02 1.17 18.01
C THR A 244 8.33 -0.23 17.49
N PHE A 245 8.45 -0.40 16.17
CA PHE A 245 8.89 -1.68 15.58
C PHE A 245 10.26 -2.07 16.12
N GLN A 246 11.18 -1.09 16.19
CA GLN A 246 12.53 -1.29 16.71
C GLN A 246 12.50 -1.73 18.18
N GLU A 247 11.71 -1.08 19.04
CA GLU A 247 11.58 -1.49 20.44
C GLU A 247 11.00 -2.90 20.57
N ALA A 248 10.05 -3.26 19.72
CA ALA A 248 9.49 -4.61 19.70
C ALA A 248 10.53 -5.65 19.24
N GLN A 249 11.39 -5.29 18.28
CA GLN A 249 12.50 -6.12 17.82
C GLN A 249 13.58 -6.30 18.90
N ASP A 250 13.97 -5.23 19.57
CA ASP A 250 14.96 -5.24 20.64
C ASP A 250 14.48 -6.06 21.86
N LYS A 251 13.17 -5.97 22.15
CA LYS A 251 12.50 -6.82 23.17
C LYS A 251 12.31 -8.26 22.74
N GLY A 252 12.58 -8.58 21.48
CA GLY A 252 12.56 -9.93 20.96
C GLY A 252 11.18 -10.48 20.64
N TYR A 253 10.14 -9.64 20.51
CA TYR A 253 8.80 -10.09 20.10
C TYR A 253 8.79 -10.71 18.69
N PHE A 254 9.78 -10.39 17.86
CA PHE A 254 9.95 -10.95 16.51
C PHE A 254 10.94 -12.11 16.43
N LYS A 255 11.47 -12.63 17.55
CA LYS A 255 12.47 -13.72 17.52
C LYS A 255 11.89 -15.03 16.98
N GLU A 256 10.58 -15.24 17.13
CA GLU A 256 9.86 -16.41 16.62
C GLU A 256 9.22 -16.15 15.24
N VAL A 257 8.91 -14.90 14.91
CA VAL A 257 8.52 -14.48 13.55
C VAL A 257 9.76 -14.33 12.67
N LYS A 258 10.63 -15.34 12.69
CA LYS A 258 11.43 -15.62 11.51
C LYS A 258 10.45 -16.17 10.50
N VAL A 259 9.82 -15.28 9.74
CA VAL A 259 9.43 -15.63 8.37
C VAL A 259 10.64 -16.35 7.82
N SER A 260 10.52 -17.65 7.59
CA SER A 260 11.67 -18.52 7.41
C SER A 260 12.23 -18.25 6.02
N LEU A 261 12.91 -17.10 5.88
CA LEU A 261 13.61 -16.68 4.68
C LEU A 261 14.64 -17.74 4.32
N ASP A 262 15.09 -18.55 5.28
CA ASP A 262 15.91 -19.73 5.02
C ASP A 262 15.23 -20.69 4.04
N LYS A 263 13.92 -20.97 4.15
CA LYS A 263 13.18 -21.77 3.15
C LYS A 263 13.14 -21.09 1.78
N VAL A 264 12.93 -19.77 1.78
CA VAL A 264 12.91 -18.93 0.57
C VAL A 264 14.29 -18.95 -0.13
N PHE A 265 15.36 -18.78 0.62
CA PHE A 265 16.73 -18.84 0.13
C PHE A 265 17.15 -20.25 -0.27
N GLN A 266 16.65 -21.30 0.39
CA GLN A 266 16.89 -22.69 -0.01
C GLN A 266 16.25 -22.97 -1.38
N PHE A 267 15.02 -22.50 -1.58
CA PHE A 267 14.32 -22.57 -2.86
C PHE A 267 15.14 -21.92 -4.00
N PHE A 268 15.71 -20.74 -3.76
CA PHE A 268 16.57 -20.08 -4.75
C PHE A 268 17.95 -20.75 -4.93
N LYS A 269 18.52 -21.36 -3.89
CA LYS A 269 19.79 -22.09 -3.99
C LYS A 269 19.69 -23.38 -4.81
N ASP A 270 18.54 -24.03 -4.80
CA ASP A 270 18.31 -25.22 -5.62
C ASP A 270 18.05 -24.89 -7.10
N ARG A 271 17.62 -23.65 -7.38
CA ARG A 271 17.47 -23.11 -8.75
C ARG A 271 18.79 -23.03 -9.52
N ASP A 272 19.87 -22.62 -8.87
CA ASP A 272 21.18 -22.46 -9.55
C ASP A 272 21.78 -23.79 -10.02
N LYS A 273 21.27 -24.92 -9.52
CA LYS A 273 21.70 -26.27 -9.95
C LYS A 273 20.94 -26.81 -11.16
N LEU A 274 19.82 -26.19 -11.56
CA LEU A 274 18.90 -26.68 -12.60
C LEU A 274 18.86 -25.80 -13.86
N ARG A 275 19.72 -24.78 -13.97
CA ARG A 275 19.89 -24.04 -15.23
C ARG A 275 20.60 -24.91 -16.28
N LEU A 276 19.81 -25.58 -17.11
CA LEU A 276 20.24 -26.08 -18.41
C LEU A 276 20.72 -24.92 -19.30
N PRO A 277 21.76 -25.12 -20.12
CA PRO A 277 22.28 -24.08 -21.01
C PRO A 277 21.27 -23.77 -22.14
N ASP A 278 20.90 -22.49 -22.23
CA ASP A 278 20.08 -21.93 -23.30
C ASP A 278 20.68 -22.18 -24.68
N ARG A 279 19.97 -22.95 -25.52
CA ARG A 279 20.01 -22.82 -26.97
C ARG A 279 18.86 -23.60 -27.61
N LEU A 280 17.88 -22.89 -28.15
CA LEU A 280 17.07 -23.38 -29.26
C LEU A 280 16.90 -22.31 -30.35
N PRO A 281 16.70 -22.75 -31.61
CA PRO A 281 16.99 -21.99 -32.82
C PRO A 281 15.81 -21.15 -33.29
N THR A 282 16.14 -20.06 -33.97
CA THR A 282 15.21 -19.16 -34.67
C THR A 282 14.57 -19.87 -35.88
N PRO A 283 13.24 -19.82 -36.05
CA PRO A 283 12.60 -20.18 -37.30
C PRO A 283 12.44 -18.94 -38.18
N ASP A 284 13.15 -18.93 -39.31
CA ASP A 284 12.87 -18.07 -40.45
C ASP A 284 11.59 -18.57 -41.14
N ALA A 285 10.52 -17.76 -41.16
CA ALA A 285 9.38 -17.99 -42.04
C ALA A 285 8.72 -16.66 -42.44
N ASP A 286 8.81 -16.37 -43.73
CA ASP A 286 8.11 -15.31 -44.46
C ASP A 286 6.59 -15.39 -44.25
N PHE A 287 6.02 -14.33 -43.69
CA PHE A 287 4.56 -14.07 -43.65
C PHE A 287 4.29 -12.68 -44.23
N SER A 288 4.36 -12.57 -45.56
CA SER A 288 4.20 -11.32 -46.32
C SER A 288 2.97 -11.32 -47.23
N GLU A 289 1.92 -12.13 -46.98
CA GLU A 289 0.87 -12.26 -48.00
C GLU A 289 -0.56 -12.49 -47.48
N ILE A 290 -0.98 -11.82 -46.40
CA ILE A 290 -2.42 -11.79 -46.03
C ILE A 290 -2.80 -10.44 -45.41
N CYS A 291 -2.88 -9.37 -46.21
CA CYS A 291 -3.64 -8.18 -45.79
C CYS A 291 -4.04 -7.27 -46.96
N SER A 292 -4.89 -7.75 -47.86
CA SER A 292 -5.40 -6.91 -48.96
C SER A 292 -6.87 -7.16 -49.34
N THR A 293 -7.76 -7.42 -48.38
CA THR A 293 -9.19 -7.63 -48.69
C THR A 293 -10.15 -7.26 -47.56
N VAL A 294 -10.12 -6.03 -47.03
CA VAL A 294 -11.32 -5.42 -46.40
C VAL A 294 -11.30 -3.90 -46.57
N GLU A 295 -11.61 -3.40 -47.77
CA GLU A 295 -11.99 -1.98 -47.95
C GLU A 295 -13.43 -1.77 -47.48
N SER A 296 -13.63 -1.75 -46.17
CA SER A 296 -14.82 -1.15 -45.56
C SER A 296 -14.49 0.31 -45.26
N LYS A 297 -15.19 1.24 -45.92
CA LYS A 297 -14.98 2.69 -45.78
C LYS A 297 -15.32 3.15 -44.36
N MET A 298 -14.34 3.14 -43.46
CA MET A 298 -14.45 3.85 -42.17
C MET A 298 -14.68 5.34 -42.43
N SER A 299 -15.66 5.94 -41.74
CA SER A 299 -15.92 7.37 -41.84
C SER A 299 -14.69 8.15 -41.36
N SER A 300 -14.47 9.35 -41.90
CA SER A 300 -13.38 10.24 -41.45
C SER A 300 -13.49 10.61 -39.96
N GLN A 301 -14.67 10.47 -39.36
CA GLN A 301 -14.91 10.65 -37.93
C GLN A 301 -14.46 9.44 -37.10
N ASP A 302 -14.68 8.21 -37.59
CA ASP A 302 -14.28 6.98 -36.90
C ASP A 302 -12.75 6.88 -36.81
N VAL A 303 -12.06 7.25 -37.90
CA VAL A 303 -10.59 7.29 -37.93
C VAL A 303 -10.04 8.31 -36.94
N LYS A 304 -10.66 9.50 -36.83
CA LYS A 304 -10.26 10.51 -35.85
C LYS A 304 -10.47 10.02 -34.41
N TYR A 305 -11.62 9.39 -34.14
CA TYR A 305 -11.94 8.82 -32.83
C TYR A 305 -10.92 7.75 -32.43
N LEU A 306 -10.67 6.77 -33.29
CA LEU A 306 -9.70 5.70 -33.02
C LEU A 306 -8.29 6.25 -32.81
N LYS A 307 -7.86 7.23 -33.62
CA LYS A 307 -6.55 7.87 -33.47
C LYS A 307 -6.42 8.61 -32.14
N GLN A 308 -7.49 9.26 -31.67
CA GLN A 308 -7.49 10.02 -30.43
C GLN A 308 -7.45 9.13 -29.19
N TYR A 309 -8.31 8.11 -29.12
CA TYR A 309 -8.48 7.30 -27.90
C TYR A 309 -7.58 6.06 -27.87
N VAL A 310 -7.37 5.43 -29.02
CA VAL A 310 -6.67 4.14 -29.11
C VAL A 310 -5.29 4.29 -29.75
N GLY A 311 -5.07 5.34 -30.55
CA GLY A 311 -3.83 5.49 -31.32
C GLY A 311 -2.56 5.48 -30.48
N LYS A 312 -2.51 6.31 -29.42
CA LYS A 312 -1.35 6.38 -28.52
C LYS A 312 -1.09 5.06 -27.77
N PRO A 313 -2.07 4.47 -27.04
CA PRO A 313 -1.82 3.23 -26.32
C PRO A 313 -1.47 2.07 -27.25
N LEU A 314 -2.09 1.97 -28.43
CA LEU A 314 -1.76 0.91 -29.40
C LEU A 314 -0.34 1.06 -29.94
N THR A 315 0.11 2.28 -30.24
CA THR A 315 1.47 2.55 -30.74
C THR A 315 2.52 2.16 -29.71
N LEU A 316 2.29 2.51 -28.44
CA LEU A 316 3.20 2.15 -27.35
C LEU A 316 3.20 0.64 -27.10
N ALA A 317 2.03 0.01 -27.11
CA ALA A 317 1.90 -1.43 -26.94
C ALA A 317 2.65 -2.20 -28.03
N LEU A 318 2.50 -1.77 -29.29
CA LEU A 318 3.19 -2.38 -30.43
C LEU A 318 4.70 -2.18 -30.34
N ALA A 319 5.17 -1.01 -29.92
CA ALA A 319 6.60 -0.75 -29.69
C ALA A 319 7.17 -1.65 -28.57
N GLU A 320 6.37 -1.93 -27.53
CA GLU A 320 6.79 -2.82 -26.45
C GLU A 320 6.76 -4.29 -26.85
N ILE A 321 5.76 -4.71 -27.63
CA ILE A 321 5.68 -6.07 -28.19
C ILE A 321 6.86 -6.34 -29.13
N THR A 322 7.23 -5.38 -29.98
CA THR A 322 8.42 -5.55 -30.85
C THR A 322 9.72 -5.59 -30.04
N ALA A 323 9.81 -4.86 -28.93
CA ALA A 323 10.99 -4.89 -28.07
C ALA A 323 11.10 -6.19 -27.25
N LYS A 324 9.98 -6.69 -26.71
CA LYS A 324 9.96 -7.86 -25.81
C LYS A 324 9.77 -9.19 -26.52
N MET A 325 9.20 -9.17 -27.73
CA MET A 325 8.82 -10.36 -28.51
C MET A 325 8.13 -11.44 -27.65
N PRO A 326 6.99 -11.11 -27.02
CA PRO A 326 6.27 -12.07 -26.18
C PRO A 326 5.79 -13.27 -27.01
N ARG A 327 5.73 -14.44 -26.36
CA ARG A 327 5.30 -15.71 -26.99
C ARG A 327 3.87 -15.64 -27.56
N ASP A 328 3.00 -14.88 -26.91
CA ASP A 328 1.66 -14.54 -27.41
C ASP A 328 1.48 -13.00 -27.46
N PRO A 329 1.70 -12.37 -28.64
CA PRO A 329 1.61 -10.92 -28.78
C PRO A 329 0.18 -10.39 -28.67
N ILE A 330 -0.84 -11.19 -28.96
CA ILE A 330 -2.25 -10.77 -28.85
C ILE A 330 -2.65 -10.72 -27.39
N HIS A 331 -2.33 -11.76 -26.62
CA HIS A 331 -2.60 -11.78 -25.19
C HIS A 331 -1.82 -10.68 -24.46
N TYR A 332 -0.54 -10.48 -24.82
CA TYR A 332 0.27 -9.39 -24.27
C TYR A 332 -0.30 -8.01 -24.58
N LEU A 333 -0.78 -7.78 -25.82
CA LEU A 333 -1.44 -6.53 -26.20
C LEU A 333 -2.66 -6.24 -25.31
N GLY A 334 -3.49 -7.26 -25.05
CA GLY A 334 -4.65 -7.14 -24.18
C GLY A 334 -4.28 -6.68 -22.77
N HIS A 335 -3.30 -7.35 -22.14
CA HIS A 335 -2.79 -6.97 -20.82
C HIS A 335 -2.17 -5.58 -20.80
N TYR A 336 -1.40 -5.23 -21.83
CA TYR A 336 -0.78 -3.92 -21.92
C TYR A 336 -1.82 -2.80 -22.00
N LEU A 337 -2.86 -2.96 -22.84
CA LEU A 337 -3.92 -1.97 -22.98
C LEU A 337 -4.74 -1.83 -21.70
N PHE A 338 -5.01 -2.95 -21.00
CA PHE A 338 -5.69 -2.93 -19.71
C PHE A 338 -4.87 -2.19 -18.66
N LYS A 339 -3.58 -2.50 -18.54
CA LYS A 339 -2.64 -1.82 -17.64
C LYS A 339 -2.50 -0.33 -17.98
N TYR A 340 -2.43 0.02 -19.25
CA TYR A 340 -2.36 1.43 -19.68
C TYR A 340 -3.58 2.22 -19.21
N ARG A 341 -4.79 1.66 -19.39
CA ARG A 341 -6.03 2.30 -18.91
C ARG A 341 -6.04 2.44 -17.39
N TYR A 342 -5.69 1.37 -16.67
CA TYR A 342 -5.61 1.40 -15.20
C TYR A 342 -4.64 2.49 -14.72
N ASN A 343 -3.48 2.62 -15.35
CA ASN A 343 -2.50 3.65 -15.01
C ASN A 343 -3.02 5.06 -15.30
N GLN A 344 -3.77 5.27 -16.39
CA GLN A 344 -4.41 6.57 -16.64
C GLN A 344 -5.43 6.94 -15.56
N GLU A 345 -6.30 6.00 -15.17
CA GLU A 345 -7.27 6.22 -14.10
C GLU A 345 -6.56 6.53 -12.76
N LEU A 346 -5.47 5.82 -12.47
CA LEU A 346 -4.66 6.07 -11.27
C LEU A 346 -3.97 7.45 -11.30
N GLU A 347 -3.37 7.84 -12.42
CA GLU A 347 -2.76 9.16 -12.60
C GLU A 347 -3.78 10.29 -12.45
N GLU A 348 -5.01 10.11 -12.96
CA GLU A 348 -6.09 11.08 -12.81
C GLU A 348 -6.52 11.23 -11.34
N VAL A 349 -6.64 10.12 -10.60
CA VAL A 349 -6.95 10.13 -9.17
C VAL A 349 -5.85 10.83 -8.39
N GLN A 350 -4.58 10.48 -8.63
CA GLN A 350 -3.44 11.12 -7.96
C GLN A 350 -3.36 12.62 -8.27
N LYS A 351 -3.60 13.01 -9.52
CA LYS A 351 -3.62 14.42 -9.91
C LYS A 351 -4.71 15.19 -9.17
N ARG A 352 -5.90 14.60 -9.03
CA ARG A 352 -7.01 15.19 -8.26
C ARG A 352 -6.65 15.35 -6.79
N GLU A 353 -6.08 14.33 -6.17
CA GLU A 353 -5.65 14.36 -4.77
C GLU A 353 -4.56 15.44 -4.54
N ILE A 354 -3.58 15.54 -5.42
CA ILE A 354 -2.54 16.58 -5.36
C ILE A 354 -3.16 17.97 -5.50
N GLU A 355 -4.13 18.15 -6.39
CA GLU A 355 -4.83 19.42 -6.59
C GLU A 355 -5.62 19.82 -5.34
N GLU A 356 -6.36 18.88 -4.73
CA GLU A 356 -7.09 19.08 -3.47
C GLU A 356 -6.14 19.47 -2.32
N LEU A 357 -5.05 18.74 -2.14
CA LEU A 357 -4.03 19.06 -1.13
C LEU A 357 -3.39 20.43 -1.36
N THR A 358 -3.19 20.82 -2.62
CA THR A 358 -2.62 22.12 -2.97
C THR A 358 -3.59 23.26 -2.68
N GLN A 359 -4.88 23.07 -2.99
CA GLN A 359 -5.94 24.02 -2.65
C GLN A 359 -6.07 24.19 -1.13
N GLU A 360 -6.05 23.09 -0.38
CA GLU A 360 -6.14 23.15 1.08
C GLU A 360 -4.92 23.84 1.71
N ARG A 361 -3.72 23.59 1.20
CA ARG A 361 -2.51 24.32 1.61
C ARG A 361 -2.62 25.82 1.35
N LYS A 362 -3.15 26.22 0.19
CA LYS A 362 -3.37 27.64 -0.14
C LYS A 362 -4.40 28.27 0.81
N ARG A 363 -5.49 27.57 1.12
CA ARG A 363 -6.52 28.04 2.06
C ARG A 363 -5.94 28.26 3.45
N LEU A 364 -5.21 27.28 3.99
CA LEU A 364 -4.55 27.40 5.30
C LEU A 364 -3.50 28.52 5.33
N ALA A 365 -2.76 28.73 4.24
CA ALA A 365 -1.81 29.82 4.14
C ALA A 365 -2.51 31.20 4.14
N GLN A 366 -3.63 31.33 3.43
CA GLN A 366 -4.44 32.55 3.42
C GLN A 366 -5.06 32.84 4.80
N GLU A 367 -5.57 31.81 5.49
CA GLU A 367 -6.11 31.98 6.85
C GLU A 367 -5.03 32.41 7.84
N LYS A 368 -3.82 31.81 7.76
CA LYS A 368 -2.67 32.22 8.58
C LYS A 368 -2.25 33.66 8.29
N TRP A 369 -2.18 34.03 7.01
CA TRP A 369 -1.86 35.41 6.61
C TRP A 369 -2.88 36.40 7.14
N LYS A 370 -4.18 36.08 7.03
CA LYS A 370 -5.25 36.93 7.56
C LYS A 370 -5.13 37.13 9.07
N LYS A 371 -4.89 36.04 9.83
CA LYS A 371 -4.67 36.12 11.27
C LYS A 371 -3.45 36.97 11.63
N PHE A 372 -2.36 36.81 10.89
CA PHE A 372 -1.15 37.61 11.08
C PHE A 372 -1.42 39.11 10.88
N VAL A 373 -2.12 39.49 9.80
CA VAL A 373 -2.49 40.88 9.53
C VAL A 373 -3.44 41.44 10.60
N GLU A 374 -4.41 40.65 11.08
CA GLU A 374 -5.31 41.05 12.17
C GLU A 374 -4.55 41.26 13.49
N GLU A 375 -3.59 40.39 13.82
CA GLU A 375 -2.74 40.53 15.01
C GLU A 375 -1.82 41.74 14.91
N GLU A 376 -1.21 41.99 13.74
CA GLU A 376 -0.35 43.14 13.51
C GLU A 376 -1.13 44.47 13.60
N ALA A 377 -2.34 44.52 13.03
CA ALA A 377 -3.24 45.66 13.17
C ALA A 377 -3.65 45.89 14.64
N ARG A 378 -3.95 44.82 15.39
CA ARG A 378 -4.28 44.91 16.82
C ARG A 378 -3.10 45.44 17.63
N ASN A 379 -1.89 44.96 17.35
CA ASN A 379 -0.67 45.42 18.03
C ASN A 379 -0.39 46.90 17.73
N ALA A 380 -0.57 47.35 16.49
CA ALA A 380 -0.41 48.77 16.12
C ALA A 380 -1.41 49.69 16.87
N VAL A 381 -2.66 49.23 17.05
CA VAL A 381 -3.66 49.98 17.84
C VAL A 381 -3.25 50.05 19.32
N ILE A 382 -2.77 48.95 19.89
CA ILE A 382 -2.30 48.93 21.29
C ILE A 382 -1.10 49.88 21.46
N GLU A 383 -0.15 49.87 20.53
CA GLU A 383 1.01 50.77 20.56
C GLU A 383 0.58 52.25 20.46
N MET A 384 -0.40 52.55 19.61
CA MET A 384 -0.95 53.91 19.49
C MET A 384 -1.61 54.37 20.80
N ILE A 385 -2.38 53.49 21.47
CA ILE A 385 -3.00 53.79 22.77
C ILE A 385 -1.93 54.05 23.82
N LEU A 386 -0.91 53.19 23.91
CA LEU A 386 0.19 53.36 24.86
C LEU A 386 0.94 54.68 24.66
N ARG A 387 1.22 55.07 23.40
CA ARG A 387 1.85 56.37 23.12
C ARG A 387 0.94 57.55 23.50
N ALA A 388 -0.37 57.44 23.24
CA ALA A 388 -1.31 58.49 23.61
C ALA A 388 -1.42 58.65 25.14
N GLU A 389 -1.43 57.55 25.87
CA GLU A 389 -1.43 57.53 27.34
C GLU A 389 -0.14 58.14 27.91
N GLN A 390 1.01 57.80 27.34
CA GLN A 390 2.30 58.37 27.76
C GLN A 390 2.37 59.89 27.53
N LEU A 391 1.88 60.37 26.37
CA LEU A 391 1.79 61.81 26.11
C LEU A 391 0.81 62.52 27.07
N ALA A 392 -0.32 61.88 27.41
CA ALA A 392 -1.25 62.43 28.38
C ALA A 392 -0.62 62.53 29.79
N TYR A 393 0.14 61.50 30.20
CA TYR A 393 0.87 61.50 31.46
C TYR A 393 1.94 62.61 31.51
N GLU A 394 2.73 62.77 30.45
CA GLU A 394 3.74 63.83 30.36
C GLU A 394 3.11 65.24 30.42
N ASN A 395 1.97 65.45 29.78
CA ASN A 395 1.27 66.73 29.83
C ASN A 395 0.67 67.02 31.22
N GLU A 396 0.11 66.01 31.89
CA GLU A 396 -0.40 66.17 33.25
C GLU A 396 0.75 66.47 34.23
N LEU A 397 1.89 65.81 34.07
CA LEU A 397 3.08 66.08 34.89
C LEU A 397 3.57 67.52 34.71
N LYS A 398 3.62 68.02 33.47
CA LYS A 398 3.96 69.43 33.19
C LYS A 398 2.95 70.40 33.81
N ARG A 399 1.65 70.11 33.76
CA ARG A 399 0.64 70.96 34.40
C ARG A 399 0.86 71.04 35.91
N ILE A 400 1.16 69.90 36.54
CA ILE A 400 1.46 69.85 37.98
C ILE A 400 2.72 70.64 38.30
N GLU A 401 3.78 70.54 37.49
CA GLU A 401 5.01 71.33 37.66
C GLU A 401 4.75 72.84 37.51
N GLU A 402 3.99 73.25 36.50
CA GLU A 402 3.59 74.66 36.30
C GLU A 402 2.74 75.20 37.46
N GLU A 403 1.77 74.41 37.96
CA GLU A 403 0.96 74.76 39.12
C GLU A 403 1.82 74.89 40.40
N GLN A 404 2.83 74.03 40.59
CA GLN A 404 3.76 74.11 41.72
C GLN A 404 4.67 75.34 41.65
N MET A 405 5.18 75.68 40.46
CA MET A 405 5.98 76.89 40.26
C MET A 405 5.18 78.16 40.57
N LEU A 406 3.94 78.26 40.07
CA LEU A 406 3.06 79.39 40.37
C LEU A 406 2.73 79.50 41.86
N ALA A 407 2.47 78.38 42.54
CA ALA A 407 2.21 78.38 43.98
C ALA A 407 3.43 78.84 44.79
N GLN A 408 4.65 78.48 44.37
CA GLN A 408 5.89 78.97 44.99
C GLN A 408 6.08 80.48 44.77
N GLU A 409 5.84 80.97 43.56
CA GLU A 409 5.91 82.41 43.25
C GLU A 409 4.88 83.22 44.06
N GLU A 410 3.66 82.70 44.28
CA GLU A 410 2.66 83.33 45.14
C GLU A 410 3.06 83.32 46.62
N GLU A 411 3.69 82.25 47.12
CA GLU A 411 4.24 82.21 48.49
C GLU A 411 5.38 83.22 48.67
N GLU A 412 6.34 83.28 47.74
CA GLU A 412 7.45 84.25 47.77
C GLU A 412 6.93 85.70 47.67
N GLY A 413 5.98 85.99 46.79
CA GLY A 413 5.35 87.31 46.68
C GLY A 413 4.54 87.68 47.93
N GLY A 414 3.86 86.72 48.54
CA GLY A 414 3.15 86.91 49.80
C GLY A 414 4.09 87.13 51.00
N GLU A 415 5.27 86.51 51.00
CA GLU A 415 6.33 86.77 51.99
C GLU A 415 6.95 88.16 51.80
N GLU A 416 7.16 88.61 50.56
CA GLU A 416 7.62 89.98 50.27
C GLU A 416 6.58 91.04 50.66
N GLU A 417 5.30 90.84 50.36
CA GLU A 417 4.22 91.74 50.79
C GLU A 417 4.05 91.74 52.31
N ASN A 418 4.14 90.58 52.97
CA ASN A 418 4.15 90.50 54.44
C ASN A 418 5.38 91.17 55.05
N ALA A 419 6.56 91.04 54.43
CA ALA A 419 7.78 91.71 54.88
C ALA A 419 7.67 93.23 54.72
N GLN A 420 7.13 93.73 53.60
CA GLN A 420 6.88 95.16 53.38
C GLN A 420 5.81 95.71 54.33
N MET A 421 4.74 94.94 54.60
CA MET A 421 3.72 95.31 55.57
C MET A 421 4.28 95.33 57.00
N ALA A 422 5.14 94.37 57.34
CA ALA A 422 5.84 94.35 58.64
C ALA A 422 6.78 95.55 58.79
N GLU A 423 7.52 95.92 57.75
CA GLU A 423 8.38 97.12 57.72
C GLU A 423 7.55 98.41 57.90
N LEU A 424 6.40 98.54 57.22
CA LEU A 424 5.48 99.66 57.40
C LEU A 424 4.89 99.73 58.82
N LEU A 425 4.58 98.59 59.43
CA LEU A 425 4.09 98.52 60.81
C LEU A 425 5.19 98.87 61.82
N GLU A 426 6.44 98.50 61.56
CA GLU A 426 7.60 98.88 62.37
C GLU A 426 7.89 100.39 62.25
N GLU A 427 7.83 100.95 61.04
CA GLU A 427 7.98 102.39 60.80
C GLU A 427 6.83 103.22 61.42
N ALA A 428 5.62 102.66 61.50
CA ALA A 428 4.48 103.28 62.18
C ALA A 428 4.65 103.24 63.71
N ARG A 429 5.23 102.17 64.25
CA ARG A 429 5.53 102.05 65.68
C ARG A 429 6.58 103.06 66.13
N ASP A 430 7.65 103.24 65.34
CA ASP A 430 8.71 104.22 65.61
C ASP A 430 8.24 105.69 65.54
N LYS A 431 7.10 105.97 64.88
CA LYS A 431 6.49 107.32 64.85
C LYS A 431 5.59 107.62 66.06
N PHE A 432 5.28 106.63 66.90
CA PHE A 432 4.38 106.76 68.05
C PHE A 432 5.06 106.63 69.42
N GLU A 433 6.32 106.20 69.47
CA GLU A 433 7.21 106.31 70.64
C GLU A 433 8.02 107.63 70.60
#